data_AF-V5H6D8-F1
#
_entry.id   AF-V5H6D8-F1
#
_cell.length_a   1.000
_cell.length_b   1.000
_cell.length_c   1.000
_cell.angle_alpha   90.00
_cell.angle_beta   90.00
_cell.angle_gamma   90.00
#
_symmetry.space_group_name_H-M   'P 1'
#
loop_
_entity.id
_entity.type
_entity.pdbx_description
1 polymer ?
#
loop_
_entity_poly.entity_id
_entity_poly.type
_entity_poly.pdbx_seq_one_letter_code
_entity_poly.pdbx_strand_id
1 'polypeptide(L)'
;MIVIALLKRGLISAKNLRFLSQIKPIQSEQDHCPPYLQLCKEFTDNTDLAKCLVNSMTVHNDFLSEDEEKSILDEIEPYLKRMRYEFDHWDDAIHGYRETERLNWNEANTKTLNRVRSIAFPPNVAQLKFVHILDLDQKGYIKPHIDAVRFCGDT
;
A
#
# COMPACT_ATOMS: atom_id res chain seq x y z
N MET A 1 -4.01 6.37 -4.92
CA MET A 1 -3.44 4.99 -4.94
C MET A 1 -3.53 4.39 -3.54
N ILE A 2 -3.84 3.09 -3.45
CA ILE A 2 -3.80 2.34 -2.19
C ILE A 2 -2.67 1.34 -2.29
N VAL A 3 -1.76 1.40 -1.33
CA VAL A 3 -0.63 0.47 -1.26
C VAL A 3 -0.90 -0.52 -0.13
N ILE A 4 -1.02 -1.80 -0.47
CA ILE A 4 -0.97 -2.88 0.52
C ILE A 4 0.46 -3.38 0.53
N ALA A 5 1.23 -2.97 1.53
CA ALA A 5 2.61 -3.43 1.69
C ALA A 5 2.63 -4.75 2.47
N LEU A 6 2.93 -5.85 1.78
CA LEU A 6 3.20 -7.15 2.40
C LEU A 6 4.72 -7.31 2.57
N LEU A 7 5.23 -7.03 3.76
CA LEU A 7 6.64 -7.27 4.06
C LEU A 7 6.83 -8.75 4.39
N LYS A 8 7.64 -9.48 3.61
CA LYS A 8 8.15 -10.80 4.00
C LYS A 8 8.93 -10.62 5.30
N ARG A 9 8.28 -10.90 6.44
CA ARG A 9 8.93 -10.89 7.74
C ARG A 9 10.01 -11.97 7.71
N GLY A 10 11.27 -11.56 7.60
CA GLY A 10 12.40 -12.44 7.96
C GLY A 10 12.18 -12.96 9.37
N LEU A 11 12.80 -14.10 9.72
CA LEU A 11 12.79 -14.74 11.04
C LEU A 11 13.24 -13.76 12.15
N ILE A 12 12.37 -12.83 12.52
CA ILE A 12 12.55 -11.88 13.59
C ILE A 12 11.52 -12.30 14.62
N SER A 13 12.02 -12.88 15.71
CA SER A 13 11.25 -13.19 16.92
C SER A 13 10.82 -11.89 17.59
N ALA A 14 9.84 -11.20 17.00
CA ALA A 14 9.08 -10.17 17.68
C ALA A 14 7.82 -10.83 18.21
N LYS A 15 7.81 -11.09 19.52
CA LYS A 15 6.70 -11.67 20.27
C LYS A 15 5.38 -11.00 19.89
N ASN A 16 4.46 -11.83 19.39
CA ASN A 16 3.01 -11.63 19.27
C ASN A 16 2.46 -10.47 20.08
N LEU A 17 2.06 -9.40 19.40
CA LEU A 17 1.10 -8.41 19.88
C LEU A 17 0.45 -7.74 18.65
N ARG A 18 -0.30 -8.52 17.86
CA ARG A 18 -1.31 -7.97 16.95
C ARG A 18 -2.66 -8.25 17.59
N PHE A 19 -3.29 -7.20 18.10
CA PHE A 19 -4.67 -7.27 18.57
C PHE A 19 -5.55 -7.63 17.36
N LEU A 20 -6.53 -8.53 17.57
CA LEU A 20 -7.65 -8.71 16.64
C LEU A 20 -8.40 -7.37 16.57
N SER A 21 -7.99 -6.49 15.66
CA SER A 21 -8.56 -5.16 15.57
C SER A 21 -9.86 -5.25 14.77
N GLN A 22 -10.98 -4.99 15.45
CA GLN A 22 -12.15 -4.48 14.78
C GLN A 22 -11.79 -3.07 14.33
N ILE A 23 -11.36 -2.92 13.07
CA ILE A 23 -10.95 -1.63 12.51
C ILE A 23 -12.18 -0.72 12.51
N LYS A 24 -12.22 0.23 13.44
CA LYS A 24 -13.05 1.42 13.31
C LYS A 24 -12.24 2.43 12.48
N PRO A 25 -12.83 3.10 11.48
CA PRO A 25 -12.14 4.17 10.78
C PRO A 25 -11.67 5.20 11.81
N ILE A 26 -10.37 5.51 11.79
CA ILE A 26 -9.78 6.52 12.66
C ILE A 26 -10.35 7.87 12.21
N GLN A 27 -11.30 8.39 12.98
CA GLN A 27 -11.87 9.74 12.82
C GLN A 27 -11.27 10.72 13.84
N SER A 28 -9.97 10.59 14.14
CA SER A 28 -9.29 11.56 15.00
C SER A 28 -8.32 12.36 14.14
N GLU A 29 -8.54 13.67 14.06
CA GLU A 29 -7.59 14.61 13.46
C GLU A 29 -6.20 14.38 14.05
N GLN A 30 -5.19 14.24 13.18
CA GLN A 30 -3.81 14.09 13.61
C GLN A 30 -3.21 15.49 13.78
N ASP A 31 -3.03 15.91 15.03
CA ASP A 31 -2.37 17.18 15.37
C ASP A 31 -0.85 17.18 15.14
N HIS A 32 -0.28 16.00 14.83
CA HIS A 32 1.17 15.78 14.74
C HIS A 32 1.51 14.94 13.52
N CYS A 33 2.67 15.22 12.89
CA CYS A 33 3.19 14.40 11.80
C CYS A 33 3.56 13.00 12.34
N PRO A 34 2.99 11.91 11.79
CA PRO A 34 3.29 10.58 12.26
C PRO A 34 4.75 10.19 11.96
N PRO A 35 5.35 9.25 12.72
CA PRO A 35 6.78 8.92 12.61
C PRO A 35 7.18 8.28 11.27
N TYR A 36 6.20 7.82 10.49
CA TYR A 36 6.40 7.25 9.16
C TYR A 36 6.27 8.28 8.02
N LEU A 37 5.95 9.54 8.34
CA LEU A 37 5.84 10.63 7.37
C LEU A 37 6.86 11.71 7.72
N GLN A 38 7.72 12.05 6.76
CA GLN A 38 8.66 13.15 6.87
C GLN A 38 8.25 14.26 5.91
N LEU A 39 8.06 15.47 6.44
CA LEU A 39 7.76 16.65 5.66
C LEU A 39 9.05 17.40 5.31
N CYS A 40 9.11 17.97 4.11
CA CYS A 40 10.17 18.91 3.78
C CYS A 40 9.94 20.26 4.49
N LYS A 41 10.99 21.09 4.51
CA LYS A 41 11.03 22.30 5.35
C LYS A 41 9.87 23.27 5.05
N GLU A 42 9.51 23.39 3.78
CA GLU A 42 8.44 24.27 3.31
C GLU A 42 7.07 23.90 3.91
N PHE A 43 6.85 22.61 4.16
CA PHE A 43 5.64 22.13 4.83
C PHE A 43 5.75 22.24 6.35
N THR A 44 6.93 22.00 6.95
CA THR A 44 7.09 22.15 8.41
C THR A 44 6.92 23.60 8.87
N ASP A 45 7.29 24.56 8.01
CA ASP A 45 7.17 25.99 8.29
C ASP A 45 5.71 26.50 8.14
N ASN A 46 4.82 25.71 7.55
CA ASN A 46 3.41 26.03 7.37
C ASN A 46 2.51 24.98 8.06
N THR A 47 2.10 25.28 9.30
CA THR A 47 1.33 24.35 10.14
C THR A 47 0.01 23.93 9.56
N ASP A 48 -0.69 24.83 8.85
CA ASP A 48 -2.02 24.52 8.29
C ASP A 48 -1.89 23.58 7.09
N LEU A 49 -0.92 23.84 6.21
CA LEU A 49 -0.64 22.97 5.07
C LEU A 49 -0.13 21.60 5.53
N ALA A 50 0.74 21.55 6.54
CA ALA A 50 1.19 20.29 7.15
C ALA A 50 0.01 19.48 7.70
N LYS A 51 -0.89 20.12 8.45
CA LYS A 51 -2.09 19.45 9.00
C LYS A 51 -2.99 18.93 7.90
N CYS A 52 -3.26 19.73 6.85
CA CYS A 52 -4.07 19.28 5.70
C CYS A 52 -3.45 18.05 5.02
N LEU A 53 -2.13 18.06 4.78
CA LEU A 53 -1.44 16.95 4.14
C LEU A 53 -1.44 15.68 5.03
N VAL A 54 -1.10 15.82 6.32
CA VAL A 54 -1.10 14.69 7.26
C VAL A 54 -2.48 14.06 7.34
N ASN A 55 -3.54 14.86 7.45
CA ASN A 55 -4.92 14.35 7.50
C ASN A 55 -5.44 13.79 6.17
N SER A 56 -4.75 14.05 5.04
CA SER A 56 -5.06 13.44 3.74
C SER A 56 -4.47 12.03 3.56
N MET A 57 -3.58 11.60 4.47
CA MET A 57 -2.94 10.29 4.43
C MET A 57 -3.40 9.42 5.60
N THR A 58 -3.81 8.18 5.30
CA THR A 58 -4.23 7.22 6.33
C THR A 58 -3.38 5.96 6.29
N VAL A 59 -2.99 5.47 7.48
CA VAL A 59 -2.30 4.20 7.64
C VAL A 59 -3.10 3.33 8.60
N HIS A 60 -3.60 2.21 8.08
CA HIS A 60 -4.30 1.20 8.88
C HIS A 60 -3.32 0.09 9.24
N ASN A 61 -2.72 0.19 10.43
CA ASN A 61 -1.85 -0.87 10.95
C ASN A 61 -2.64 -2.16 11.11
N ASP A 62 -1.97 -3.28 10.79
CA ASP A 62 -2.51 -4.64 10.97
C ASP A 62 -3.88 -4.83 10.29
N PHE A 63 -4.06 -4.17 9.13
CA PHE A 63 -5.28 -4.26 8.33
C PHE A 63 -5.57 -5.71 7.86
N LEU A 64 -4.51 -6.46 7.58
CA LEU A 64 -4.56 -7.87 7.20
C LEU A 64 -4.23 -8.76 8.39
N SER A 65 -4.98 -9.86 8.53
CA SER A 65 -4.57 -10.96 9.38
C SER A 65 -3.44 -11.77 8.72
N GLU A 66 -2.73 -12.59 9.50
CA GLU A 66 -1.68 -13.47 8.95
C GLU A 66 -2.22 -14.45 7.91
N ASP A 67 -3.46 -14.92 8.08
CA ASP A 67 -4.13 -15.78 7.10
C ASP A 67 -4.46 -15.04 5.80
N GLU A 68 -4.86 -13.77 5.88
CA GLU A 68 -5.10 -12.92 4.70
C GLU A 68 -3.80 -12.59 3.98
N GLU A 69 -2.73 -12.23 4.72
CA GLU A 69 -1.39 -12.03 4.16
C GLU A 69 -0.92 -13.29 3.42
N LYS A 70 -1.02 -14.46 4.08
CA LYS A 70 -0.64 -15.75 3.49
C LYS A 70 -1.48 -16.11 2.26
N SER A 71 -2.79 -15.93 2.32
CA SER A 71 -3.70 -16.23 1.20
C SER A 71 -3.38 -15.39 -0.04
N ILE A 72 -3.04 -14.11 0.13
CA ILE A 72 -2.60 -13.24 -0.96
C ILE A 72 -1.27 -13.75 -1.53
N LEU A 73 -0.29 -14.02 -0.67
CA LEU A 73 1.04 -14.51 -1.10
C LEU A 73 0.96 -15.84 -1.85
N ASP A 74 0.21 -16.81 -1.33
CA ASP A 74 0.05 -18.13 -1.96
C ASP A 74 -0.56 -18.02 -3.38
N GLU A 75 -1.44 -17.04 -3.60
CA GLU A 75 -2.04 -16.81 -4.91
C GLU A 75 -1.08 -16.15 -5.91
N ILE A 76 -0.25 -15.18 -5.47
CA ILE A 76 0.61 -14.38 -6.37
C ILE A 76 2.01 -14.97 -6.58
N GLU A 77 2.59 -15.61 -5.55
CA GLU A 77 3.98 -16.09 -5.56
C GLU A 77 4.28 -17.09 -6.70
N PRO A 78 3.37 -18.02 -7.10
CA PRO A 78 3.62 -18.92 -8.22
C PRO A 78 3.88 -18.21 -9.56
N TYR A 79 3.34 -17.01 -9.73
CA TYR A 79 3.52 -16.18 -10.92
C TYR A 79 4.77 -15.31 -10.78
N LEU A 80 4.86 -14.54 -9.68
CA LEU A 80 5.97 -13.60 -9.45
C LEU A 80 7.33 -14.29 -9.46
N LYS A 81 7.45 -15.48 -8.85
CA LYS A 81 8.73 -16.22 -8.76
C LYS A 81 9.34 -16.60 -10.12
N ARG A 82 8.55 -16.58 -11.18
CA ARG A 82 9.01 -16.89 -12.56
C ARG A 82 9.49 -15.64 -13.30
N MET A 83 9.20 -14.46 -12.77
CA MET A 83 9.61 -13.17 -13.34
C MET A 83 11.00 -12.80 -12.84
N ARG A 84 11.74 -12.06 -13.68
CA ARG A 84 13.04 -11.50 -13.31
C ARG A 84 12.83 -10.13 -12.70
N TYR A 85 13.74 -9.74 -11.81
CA TYR A 85 13.80 -8.35 -11.36
C TYR A 85 14.33 -7.46 -12.49
N GLU A 86 13.71 -6.30 -12.61
CA GLU A 86 14.01 -5.22 -13.54
C GLU A 86 14.70 -4.08 -12.79
N PHE A 87 15.70 -3.49 -13.45
CA PHE A 87 16.50 -2.39 -12.90
C PHE A 87 16.49 -1.15 -13.80
N ASP A 88 15.93 -1.28 -15.01
CA ASP A 88 15.79 -0.19 -15.97
C ASP A 88 14.29 0.07 -16.18
N HIS A 89 13.77 1.17 -15.63
CA HIS A 89 12.42 1.65 -15.90
C HIS A 89 12.50 2.99 -16.67
N TRP A 90 11.56 3.23 -17.59
CA TRP A 90 11.65 4.35 -18.53
C TRP A 90 11.54 5.73 -17.85
N ASP A 91 10.85 5.81 -16.71
CA ASP A 91 10.77 7.03 -15.87
C ASP A 91 11.74 7.02 -14.68
N ASP A 92 12.55 5.95 -14.56
CA ASP A 92 13.56 5.78 -13.52
C ASP A 92 13.02 5.79 -12.06
N ALA A 93 11.69 5.63 -11.86
CA ALA A 93 11.05 5.73 -10.55
C ALA A 93 11.24 4.49 -9.66
N ILE A 94 11.21 3.28 -10.23
CA ILE A 94 11.27 2.03 -9.46
C ILE A 94 12.51 1.22 -9.87
N HIS A 95 13.24 0.71 -8.88
CA HIS A 95 14.50 0.00 -9.05
C HIS A 95 14.46 -1.36 -8.35
N GLY A 96 14.93 -2.42 -9.03
CA GLY A 96 15.00 -3.76 -8.45
C GLY A 96 13.62 -4.32 -8.15
N TYR A 97 12.73 -4.31 -9.14
CA TYR A 97 11.32 -4.70 -8.97
C TYR A 97 10.90 -5.76 -9.98
N ARG A 98 9.80 -6.45 -9.68
CA ARG A 98 9.01 -7.20 -10.66
C ARG A 98 7.55 -6.89 -10.40
N GLU A 99 6.76 -6.77 -11.46
CA GLU A 99 5.38 -6.35 -11.31
C GLU A 99 4.45 -7.05 -12.28
N THR A 100 3.19 -7.16 -11.89
CA THR A 100 2.12 -7.65 -12.76
C THR A 100 0.82 -6.99 -12.37
N GLU A 101 -0.13 -7.00 -13.29
CA GLU A 101 -1.51 -6.62 -13.02
C GLU A 101 -2.39 -7.88 -12.95
N ARG A 102 -3.36 -7.89 -12.03
CA ARG A 102 -4.27 -9.03 -11.86
C ARG A 102 -5.71 -8.60 -11.69
N LEU A 103 -6.57 -9.16 -12.54
CA LEU A 103 -8.02 -8.94 -12.51
C LEU A 103 -8.75 -9.94 -11.58
N ASN A 104 -8.44 -11.23 -11.73
CA ASN A 104 -9.17 -12.30 -11.07
C ASN A 104 -8.45 -12.76 -9.81
N TRP A 105 -9.19 -12.84 -8.71
CA TRP A 105 -8.68 -13.25 -7.39
C TRP A 105 -9.53 -14.40 -6.86
N ASN A 106 -8.96 -15.23 -5.99
CA ASN A 106 -9.74 -16.25 -5.28
C ASN A 106 -10.81 -15.59 -4.37
N GLU A 107 -11.77 -16.37 -3.88
CA GLU A 107 -12.88 -15.84 -3.09
C GLU A 107 -12.41 -15.13 -1.80
N ALA A 108 -11.42 -15.70 -1.11
CA ALA A 108 -10.88 -15.14 0.12
C ALA A 108 -10.21 -13.78 -0.12
N ASN A 109 -9.30 -13.72 -1.09
CA ASN A 109 -8.58 -12.50 -1.46
C ASN A 109 -9.51 -11.44 -2.07
N THR A 110 -10.57 -11.86 -2.77
CA THR A 110 -11.62 -10.94 -3.24
C THR A 110 -12.32 -10.25 -2.07
N LYS A 111 -12.64 -10.97 -0.99
CA LYS A 111 -13.23 -10.38 0.22
C LYS A 111 -12.29 -9.37 0.86
N THR A 112 -11.00 -9.70 0.97
CA THR A 112 -9.97 -8.79 1.49
C THR A 112 -9.83 -7.52 0.64
N LEU A 113 -9.73 -7.65 -0.69
CA LEU A 113 -9.65 -6.51 -1.60
C LEU A 113 -10.92 -5.65 -1.56
N ASN A 114 -12.10 -6.24 -1.40
CA ASN A 114 -13.34 -5.48 -1.24
C ASN A 114 -13.36 -4.69 0.07
N ARG A 115 -12.77 -5.23 1.16
CA ARG A 115 -12.63 -4.49 2.41
C ARG A 115 -11.74 -3.26 2.22
N VAL A 116 -10.61 -3.41 1.50
CA VAL A 116 -9.72 -2.29 1.13
C VAL A 116 -10.49 -1.22 0.36
N ARG A 117 -11.23 -1.63 -0.67
CA ARG A 117 -12.04 -0.72 -1.50
C ARG A 117 -13.06 0.07 -0.69
N SER A 118 -13.73 -0.59 0.25
CA SER A 118 -14.78 0.04 1.07
C SER A 118 -14.29 1.13 2.02
N ILE A 119 -13.00 1.09 2.40
CA ILE A 119 -12.42 2.06 3.34
C ILE A 119 -11.73 3.20 2.60
N ALA A 120 -11.12 2.90 1.46
CA ALA A 120 -10.24 3.84 0.77
C ALA A 120 -10.91 4.58 -0.40
N PHE A 121 -12.06 4.12 -0.90
CA PHE A 121 -12.81 4.82 -1.94
C PHE A 121 -14.21 5.20 -1.46
N PRO A 122 -14.71 6.39 -1.84
CA PRO A 122 -16.12 6.72 -1.69
C PRO A 122 -17.01 5.72 -2.45
N PRO A 123 -18.27 5.53 -2.00
CA PRO A 123 -19.21 4.68 -2.74
C PRO A 123 -19.43 5.22 -4.15
N ASN A 124 -19.60 4.30 -5.11
CA ASN A 124 -19.91 4.58 -6.52
C ASN A 124 -18.79 5.25 -7.34
N VAL A 125 -17.55 5.32 -6.83
CA VAL A 125 -16.40 5.74 -7.64
C VAL A 125 -15.90 4.57 -8.49
N ALA A 126 -15.68 4.81 -9.78
CA ALA A 126 -15.13 3.82 -10.69
C ALA A 126 -13.69 3.49 -10.26
N GLN A 127 -13.39 2.19 -10.15
CA GLN A 127 -12.08 1.70 -9.75
C GLN A 127 -11.39 1.02 -10.93
N LEU A 128 -10.06 1.12 -10.98
CA LEU A 128 -9.27 0.30 -11.89
C LEU A 128 -9.55 -1.18 -11.58
N LYS A 129 -9.88 -1.93 -12.63
CA LYS A 129 -10.25 -3.34 -12.50
C LYS A 129 -9.06 -4.22 -12.14
N PHE A 130 -7.89 -3.87 -12.67
CA PHE A 130 -6.65 -4.56 -12.41
C PHE A 130 -6.04 -4.07 -11.11
N VAL A 131 -5.68 -5.01 -10.24
CA VAL A 131 -4.88 -4.75 -9.05
C VAL A 131 -3.42 -4.87 -9.45
N HIS A 132 -2.66 -3.79 -9.25
CA HIS A 132 -1.21 -3.78 -9.45
C HIS A 132 -0.52 -4.51 -8.30
N ILE A 133 0.39 -5.41 -8.66
CA ILE A 133 1.19 -6.19 -7.73
C ILE A 133 2.64 -5.83 -8.00
N LEU A 134 3.30 -5.25 -7.01
CA LEU A 134 4.70 -4.87 -7.06
C LEU A 134 5.46 -5.68 -6.02
N ASP A 135 6.54 -6.33 -6.45
CA ASP A 135 7.47 -7.06 -5.60
C ASP A 135 8.87 -6.45 -5.75
N LEU A 136 9.45 -6.04 -4.62
CA LEU A 136 10.73 -5.39 -4.55
C LEU A 136 11.80 -6.37 -4.07
N ASP A 137 12.94 -6.37 -4.77
CA ASP A 137 14.14 -7.03 -4.28
C ASP A 137 14.57 -6.42 -2.93
N GLN A 138 15.37 -7.15 -2.16
CA GLN A 138 15.90 -6.67 -0.88
C GLN A 138 16.64 -5.32 -1.01
N LYS A 139 17.28 -5.06 -2.15
CA LYS A 139 17.94 -3.78 -2.47
C LYS A 139 17.11 -2.87 -3.39
N GLY A 140 15.92 -3.32 -3.76
CA GLY A 140 14.99 -2.53 -4.55
C GLY A 140 14.44 -1.34 -3.78
N TYR A 141 14.10 -0.28 -4.49
CA TYR A 141 13.58 0.95 -3.90
C TYR A 141 12.73 1.71 -4.91
N ILE A 142 11.91 2.63 -4.38
CA ILE A 142 11.05 3.52 -5.15
C ILE A 142 11.53 4.94 -4.89
N LYS A 143 11.89 5.68 -5.93
CA LYS A 143 12.26 7.10 -5.87
C LYS A 143 11.03 7.97 -5.59
N PRO A 144 11.21 9.19 -5.07
CA PRO A 144 10.13 10.16 -4.97
C PRO A 144 9.50 10.38 -6.34
N HIS A 145 8.21 10.08 -6.47
CA HIS A 145 7.44 10.23 -7.71
C HIS A 145 5.98 10.56 -7.39
N ILE A 146 5.26 10.96 -8.42
CA ILE A 146 3.81 11.14 -8.38
C ILE A 146 3.24 10.16 -9.40
N ASP A 147 2.26 9.37 -8.98
CA ASP A 147 1.53 8.48 -9.88
C ASP A 147 0.99 9.28 -11.08
N ALA A 148 1.04 8.68 -12.27
CA ALA A 148 0.51 9.38 -13.44
C ALA A 148 -1.02 9.56 -13.30
N VAL A 149 -1.52 10.76 -13.62
CA VAL A 149 -2.94 11.14 -13.50
C VAL A 149 -3.88 10.11 -14.12
N ARG A 150 -3.48 9.48 -15.23
CA ARG A 150 -4.26 8.45 -15.93
C ARG A 150 -4.53 7.18 -15.10
N PHE A 151 -3.74 6.94 -14.05
CA PHE A 151 -3.85 5.79 -13.16
C PHE A 151 -4.30 6.17 -11.74
N CYS A 152 -4.54 7.46 -11.48
CA CYS A 152 -4.89 7.96 -10.14
C CYS A 152 -6.40 7.93 -9.82
N GLY A 153 -7.26 7.70 -10.82
CA GLY A 153 -8.71 7.90 -10.69
C GLY A 153 -9.09 9.39 -10.75
N ASP A 154 -10.39 9.67 -10.66
CA ASP A 154 -10.89 11.05 -10.71
C ASP A 154 -10.58 11.78 -9.39
N THR A 155 -9.91 12.93 -9.49
CA THR A 155 -9.69 13.90 -8.41
C THR A 155 -10.95 14.67 -8.07
#